data_AF-A0A958V467-F1
#
_entry.id   AF-A0A958V467-F1
#
_cell.length_a   1.000
_cell.length_b   1.000
_cell.length_c   1.000
_cell.angle_alpha   90.00
_cell.angle_beta   90.00
_cell.angle_gamma   90.00
#
_symmetry.space_group_name_H-M   'P 1'
#
loop_
_entity.id
_entity.type
_entity.pdbx_description
1 polymer ?
#
loop_
_entity_poly.entity_id
_entity_poly.type
_entity_poly.pdbx_seq_one_letter_code
_entity_poly.pdbx_strand_id
1 'polypeptide(L)'
;MVLKKVFLFFLLVNIFTLSAQSKKDVLLTVAGDKVYADEFIRVFKKNRDIVADENKKTIDEYLDLFINYKLKLKQAYDLRYDTVSSYKKESA
;
A
#
# COMPACT_ATOMS: atom_id res chain seq x y z
N MET A 1 22.83 26.82 31.60
CA MET A 1 23.76 26.36 30.55
C MET A 1 23.56 24.89 30.18
N VAL A 2 23.39 23.99 31.16
CA VAL A 2 23.21 22.53 30.92
C VAL A 2 21.89 22.20 30.20
N LEU A 3 20.77 22.83 30.57
CA LEU A 3 19.46 22.56 29.95
C LEU A 3 19.40 22.94 28.46
N LYS A 4 20.06 24.04 28.07
CA LYS A 4 20.22 24.43 26.65
C LYS A 4 21.02 23.39 25.85
N LYS A 5 22.04 22.77 26.46
CA LYS A 5 22.86 21.73 25.82
C LYS A 5 22.07 20.43 25.64
N VAL A 6 21.24 20.06 26.63
CA VAL A 6 20.34 18.88 26.55
C VAL A 6 19.27 19.10 25.47
N PHE A 7 18.68 20.29 25.41
CA PHE A 7 17.73 20.64 24.35
C PHE A 7 18.37 20.61 22.96
N LEU A 8 19.58 21.16 22.82
CA LEU A 8 20.34 21.14 21.56
C LEU A 8 20.71 19.72 21.14
N PHE A 9 21.04 18.85 22.10
CA PHE A 9 21.29 17.42 21.85
C PHE A 9 20.05 16.70 21.34
N PHE A 10 18.88 16.95 21.94
CA PHE A 10 17.61 16.38 21.48
C PHE A 10 17.25 16.86 20.06
N LEU A 11 17.53 18.12 19.73
CA LEU A 11 17.32 18.67 18.38
C LEU A 11 18.23 18.01 17.33
N LEU A 12 19.49 17.72 17.68
CA LEU A 12 20.48 17.11 16.78
C LEU A 12 20.17 15.63 16.47
N VAL A 13 19.59 14.88 17.41
CA VAL A 13 19.23 13.46 17.20
C VAL A 13 18.09 13.28 16.19
N ASN A 14 17.21 14.27 16.04
CA ASN A 14 16.08 14.21 15.10
C ASN A 14 16.48 14.40 13.62
N ILE A 15 17.72 14.78 13.31
CA ILE A 15 18.16 15.03 11.92
C ILE A 15 18.45 13.71 11.19
N PHE A 16 18.74 12.62 11.92
CA PHE A 16 19.12 11.33 11.34
C PHE A 16 17.95 10.44 10.89
N THR A 17 16.70 10.83 11.09
CA THR A 17 15.52 10.00 10.77
C THR A 17 14.88 10.28 9.41
N LEU A 18 15.46 11.16 8.59
CA LEU A 18 14.83 11.64 7.35
C LEU A 18 14.96 10.75 6.09
N SER A 19 15.58 9.56 6.16
CA SER A 19 15.94 8.77 4.96
C SER A 19 15.07 7.53 4.71
N ALA A 20 13.76 7.59 4.97
CA ALA A 20 12.85 6.44 4.80
C ALA A 20 12.15 6.32 3.43
N GLN A 21 12.34 7.28 2.51
CA GLN A 21 11.70 7.21 1.18
C GLN A 21 12.56 6.42 0.20
N SER A 22 12.29 5.11 0.11
CA SER A 22 12.76 4.30 -1.02
C SER A 22 12.05 4.75 -2.31
N LYS A 23 12.77 4.72 -3.44
CA LYS A 23 12.16 4.91 -4.76
C LYS A 23 11.13 3.80 -4.96
N LYS A 24 9.91 4.17 -5.32
CA LYS A 24 8.84 3.21 -5.60
C LYS A 24 8.91 2.82 -7.08
N ASP A 25 9.22 1.57 -7.35
CA ASP A 25 9.23 1.03 -8.70
C ASP A 25 7.79 0.81 -9.19
N VAL A 26 7.48 1.41 -10.34
CA VAL A 26 6.19 1.20 -11.01
C VAL A 26 6.22 -0.18 -11.65
N LEU A 27 5.29 -1.04 -11.26
CA LEU A 27 5.14 -2.38 -11.80
C LEU A 27 4.32 -2.34 -13.10
N LEU A 28 3.18 -1.65 -13.07
CA LEU A 28 2.26 -1.53 -14.20
C LEU A 28 1.33 -0.31 -14.03
N THR A 29 0.57 0.02 -15.07
CA THR A 29 -0.46 1.06 -15.05
C THR A 29 -1.83 0.44 -15.29
N VAL A 30 -2.79 0.65 -14.39
CA VAL A 30 -4.18 0.19 -14.54
C VAL A 30 -5.08 1.40 -14.70
N ALA A 31 -5.78 1.50 -15.83
CA ALA A 31 -6.76 2.56 -16.08
C ALA A 31 -6.24 4.00 -15.80
N GLY A 32 -4.98 4.25 -16.15
CA GLY A 32 -4.30 5.55 -15.96
C GLY A 32 -3.55 5.69 -14.64
N ASP A 33 -3.78 4.80 -13.66
CA ASP A 33 -3.16 4.85 -12.34
C ASP A 33 -1.92 3.96 -12.26
N LYS A 34 -0.82 4.52 -11.76
CA LYS A 34 0.42 3.76 -11.52
C LYS A 34 0.24 2.82 -10.34
N VAL A 35 0.61 1.56 -10.55
CA VAL A 35 0.61 0.53 -9.51
C VAL A 35 2.05 0.12 -9.23
N TYR A 36 2.45 0.20 -7.96
CA TYR A 36 3.83 -0.01 -7.54
C TYR A 36 4.08 -1.46 -7.14
N ALA A 37 5.32 -1.93 -7.35
CA ALA A 37 5.70 -3.31 -7.03
C ALA A 37 5.52 -3.63 -5.53
N ASP A 38 5.78 -2.66 -4.65
CA ASP A 38 5.65 -2.84 -3.21
C ASP A 38 4.18 -3.04 -2.77
N GLU A 39 3.23 -2.37 -3.43
CA GLU A 39 1.79 -2.58 -3.25
C GLU A 39 1.41 -4.02 -3.61
N PHE A 40 1.79 -4.47 -4.80
CA PHE A 40 1.52 -5.83 -5.24
C PHE A 40 2.11 -6.86 -4.28
N ILE A 41 3.40 -6.73 -3.94
CA ILE A 41 4.09 -7.65 -3.02
C ILE A 41 3.40 -7.68 -1.65
N ARG A 42 2.94 -6.53 -1.14
CA ARG A 42 2.25 -6.44 0.16
C ARG A 42 0.91 -7.17 0.13
N VAL A 43 0.11 -6.96 -0.92
CA VAL A 43 -1.19 -7.64 -1.09
C VAL A 43 -1.00 -9.14 -1.31
N PHE A 44 -0.04 -9.52 -2.15
CA PHE A 44 0.34 -10.92 -2.37
C PHE A 44 0.75 -11.61 -1.07
N LYS A 45 1.64 -10.99 -0.28
CA LYS A 45 2.10 -11.53 1.01
C LYS A 45 0.97 -11.66 2.04
N LYS A 46 0.06 -10.68 2.12
CA LYS A 46 -1.07 -10.70 3.06
C LYS A 46 -2.04 -11.87 2.80
N ASN A 47 -2.17 -12.30 1.55
CA ASN A 47 -3.08 -13.37 1.16
C ASN A 47 -2.40 -14.75 1.08
N ARG A 48 -1.12 -14.90 1.45
CA ARG A 48 -0.41 -16.18 1.29
C ARG A 48 -0.95 -17.33 2.14
N ASP A 49 -1.64 -17.04 3.25
CA ASP A 49 -2.30 -18.08 4.05
C ASP A 49 -3.58 -18.61 3.37
N ILE A 50 -4.17 -17.87 2.43
CA ILE A 50 -5.36 -18.26 1.65
C ILE A 50 -4.94 -18.98 0.34
N VAL A 51 -3.80 -18.59 -0.23
CA VAL A 51 -3.31 -19.08 -1.54
C VAL A 51 -2.46 -20.36 -1.40
N ALA A 52 -2.09 -20.76 -0.19
CA ALA A 52 -1.27 -21.95 0.05
C ALA A 52 -2.00 -23.28 -0.20
N ASP A 53 -3.32 -23.34 -0.01
CA ASP A 53 -4.05 -24.62 0.05
C ASP A 53 -4.80 -25.02 -1.24
N GLU A 54 -5.21 -24.10 -2.12
CA GLU A 54 -6.15 -24.44 -3.21
C GLU A 54 -5.60 -24.32 -4.64
N ASN A 55 -4.43 -24.93 -4.89
CA ASN A 55 -3.70 -24.96 -6.16
C ASN A 55 -2.79 -23.75 -6.38
N LYS A 56 -1.51 -24.07 -6.60
CA LYS A 56 -0.39 -23.17 -6.87
C LYS A 56 -0.69 -22.24 -8.05
N LYS A 57 -1.45 -21.17 -7.82
CA LYS A 57 -1.57 -20.10 -8.81
C LYS A 57 -0.19 -19.56 -9.10
N THR A 58 0.16 -19.41 -10.37
CA THR A 58 1.42 -18.78 -10.72
C THR A 58 1.39 -17.31 -10.29
N ILE A 59 2.55 -16.68 -10.16
CA ILE A 59 2.65 -15.25 -9.86
C ILE A 59 1.87 -14.43 -10.90
N ASP A 60 1.86 -14.88 -12.16
CA ASP A 60 1.16 -14.24 -13.27
C ASP A 60 -0.37 -14.30 -13.09
N GLU A 61 -0.92 -15.46 -12.72
CA GLU A 61 -2.35 -15.59 -12.45
C GLU A 61 -2.80 -14.72 -11.27
N TYR A 62 -1.95 -14.55 -10.25
CA TYR A 62 -2.22 -13.64 -9.15
C TYR A 62 -2.14 -12.17 -9.58
N LEU A 63 -1.21 -11.86 -10.49
CA LEU A 63 -1.11 -10.53 -11.09
C LEU A 63 -2.39 -10.17 -11.87
N ASP A 64 -2.95 -11.11 -12.63
CA ASP A 64 -4.23 -10.92 -13.33
C ASP A 64 -5.39 -10.68 -12.37
N LEU A 65 -5.48 -11.47 -11.29
CA LEU A 65 -6.48 -11.25 -10.23
C LEU A 65 -6.35 -9.88 -9.60
N PHE A 66 -5.12 -9.44 -9.34
CA PHE A 66 -4.85 -8.13 -8.78
C PHE A 66 -5.21 -6.99 -9.73
N ILE A 67 -4.92 -7.11 -11.04
CA ILE A 67 -5.35 -6.13 -12.05
C ILE A 67 -6.87 -6.02 -12.09
N ASN A 68 -7.58 -7.16 -12.11
CA ASN A 68 -9.03 -7.19 -12.09
C ASN A 68 -9.62 -6.55 -10.82
N TYR A 69 -9.00 -6.79 -9.67
CA TYR A 69 -9.36 -6.12 -8.42
C TYR A 69 -9.22 -4.60 -8.51
N LYS A 70 -8.10 -4.09 -9.05
CA LYS A 70 -7.88 -2.64 -9.22
C LYS A 70 -8.88 -2.02 -10.19
N LEU A 71 -9.25 -2.70 -11.28
CA LEU A 71 -10.28 -2.24 -12.21
C LEU A 71 -11.66 -2.15 -11.54
N LYS A 72 -12.05 -3.17 -10.76
CA LYS A 72 -13.32 -3.17 -10.01
C LYS A 72 -13.37 -2.07 -8.97
N LEU A 73 -12.27 -1.83 -8.25
CA LEU A 73 -12.16 -0.71 -7.32
C LEU A 73 -12.37 0.62 -8.04
N LYS A 74 -11.69 0.84 -9.16
CA LYS A 74 -11.85 2.07 -9.94
C LYS A 74 -13.29 2.27 -10.39
N GLN A 75 -13.92 1.23 -10.91
CA GLN A 75 -15.32 1.27 -11.29
C GLN A 75 -16.23 1.61 -10.10
N ALA A 76 -15.97 1.05 -8.91
CA ALA A 76 -16.72 1.36 -7.70
C ALA A 76 -16.56 2.84 -7.28
N TYR A 77 -15.36 3.40 -7.39
CA TYR A 77 -15.12 4.83 -7.17
C TYR A 77 -15.85 5.70 -8.20
N ASP A 78 -15.78 5.34 -9.48
CA ASP A 78 -16.46 6.07 -10.57
C ASP A 78 -17.99 6.06 -10.38
N LEU A 79 -18.54 4.95 -9.86
CA LEU A 79 -19.95 4.80 -9.50
C LEU A 79 -20.30 5.40 -8.13
N ARG A 80 -19.33 6.00 -7.43
CA ARG A 80 -19.47 6.60 -6.09
C ARG A 80 -19.94 5.61 -5.01
N TYR A 81 -19.71 4.31 -5.20
CA TYR A 81 -20.05 3.27 -4.22
C TYR A 81 -19.21 3.36 -2.94
N ASP A 82 -18.03 3.97 -3.02
CA ASP A 82 -17.19 4.36 -1.87
C ASP A 82 -17.85 5.41 -0.95
N THR A 83 -18.83 6.15 -1.46
CA THR A 83 -19.54 7.19 -0.71
C THR A 83 -20.78 6.68 0.02
N VAL A 84 -21.14 5.40 -0.18
CA VAL A 84 -22.30 4.79 0.48
C VAL A 84 -22.01 4.65 1.98
N SER A 85 -22.91 5.19 2.80
CA SER A 85 -22.82 5.28 4.26
C SER A 85 -22.43 3.97 4.98
N SER A 86 -22.76 2.81 4.39
CA SER A 86 -22.39 1.49 4.92
C SER A 86 -20.88 1.25 4.96
N TYR A 87 -20.11 1.75 4.00
CA TYR A 87 -18.65 1.52 3.94
C TYR A 87 -17.88 2.33 5.00
N LYS A 88 -18.42 3.47 5.42
CA LYS A 88 -17.82 4.33 6.46
C LYS A 88 -17.83 3.69 7.86
N LYS A 89 -18.67 2.66 8.09
CA LYS A 89 -18.77 1.99 9.39
C LYS A 89 -17.74 0.88 9.63
N GLU A 90 -17.06 0.39 8.60
CA GLU A 90 -16.07 -0.71 8.72
C GLU A 90 -14.61 -0.23 8.70
N SER A 91 -14.36 1.06 8.42
CA SER A 91 -13.02 1.66 8.43
C SER A 91 -12.68 2.42 9.73
N ALA A 92 -13.50 2.25 10.79
CA ALA A 92 -13.31 2.86 12.10
C ALA A 92 -12.95 1.80 13.15
#